data_AF-A0A970BMY6-F1
#
_entry.id   AF-A0A970BMY6-F1
#
_cell.length_a   1.000
_cell.length_b   1.000
_cell.length_c   1.000
_cell.angle_alpha   90.00
_cell.angle_beta   90.00
_cell.angle_gamma   90.00
#
_symmetry.space_group_name_H-M   'P 1'
#
loop_
_entity.id
_entity.type
_entity.pdbx_description
1 polymer ?
#
loop_
_entity_poly.entity_id
_entity_poly.type
_entity_poly.pdbx_seq_one_letter_code
_entity_poly.pdbx_strand_id
1 'polypeptide(L)'
;MAEKRKVAIIGTNGLPAIYGGFETLTNYLVEFLSNDFDITVYCSKTQKKNRLANYKGAKLKYYPLKANGWQSMLYDFITIFDAYIKSDNLIILGFSGAFAFPFNKLFRKNI
;
A
#
# COMPACT_ATOMS: atom_id res chain seq x y z
N MET A 1 -11.47 4.38 -23.23
CA MET A 1 -11.51 3.61 -21.97
C MET A 1 -11.39 4.62 -20.83
N ALA A 2 -12.29 4.58 -19.84
CA ALA A 2 -12.20 5.49 -18.70
C ALA A 2 -10.89 5.25 -17.94
N GLU A 3 -10.24 6.31 -17.48
CA GLU A 3 -9.02 6.20 -16.67
C GLU A 3 -9.38 5.54 -15.32
N LYS A 4 -8.71 4.43 -14.99
CA LYS A 4 -8.90 3.75 -13.70
C LYS A 4 -8.39 4.66 -12.58
N ARG A 5 -9.18 4.80 -11.51
CA ARG A 5 -8.74 5.52 -10.31
C ARG A 5 -7.56 4.81 -9.67
N LYS A 6 -6.57 5.57 -9.21
CA LYS A 6 -5.36 5.03 -8.60
C LYS A 6 -5.57 4.83 -7.11
N VAL A 7 -5.36 3.61 -6.62
CA VAL A 7 -5.56 3.25 -5.21
C VAL A 7 -4.24 2.74 -4.63
N ALA A 8 -3.79 3.33 -3.53
CA ALA A 8 -2.62 2.87 -2.79
C ALA A 8 -3.05 2.06 -1.56
N ILE A 9 -2.47 0.88 -1.34
CA ILE A 9 -2.65 0.10 -0.13
C ILE A 9 -1.36 0.13 0.68
N ILE A 10 -1.44 0.62 1.92
CA ILE A 10 -0.31 0.88 2.81
C ILE A 10 -0.53 0.17 4.14
N GLY A 11 0.54 -0.15 4.86
CA GLY A 11 0.46 -0.79 6.18
C GLY A 11 0.33 -2.31 6.15
N THR A 12 0.84 -2.93 5.08
CA THR A 12 0.95 -4.37 4.90
C THR A 12 2.42 -4.77 4.72
N ASN A 13 2.77 -6.03 5.01
CA ASN A 13 4.10 -6.56 4.67
C ASN A 13 4.27 -6.78 3.17
N GLY A 14 3.16 -6.83 2.41
CA GLY A 14 3.13 -7.00 0.96
C GLY A 14 2.35 -8.24 0.53
N LEU A 15 2.45 -8.55 -0.76
CA LEU A 15 1.88 -9.75 -1.38
C LEU A 15 2.98 -10.62 -2.02
N PRO A 16 2.77 -11.95 -2.17
CA PRO A 16 1.59 -12.73 -1.76
C PRO A 16 1.44 -12.85 -0.24
N ALA A 17 0.20 -13.07 0.22
CA ALA A 17 -0.10 -13.24 1.64
C ALA A 17 0.49 -14.56 2.17
N ILE A 18 1.20 -14.49 3.29
CA ILE A 18 1.82 -15.67 3.92
C ILE A 18 1.09 -16.04 5.22
N TYR A 19 0.87 -15.08 6.13
CA TYR A 19 0.19 -15.36 7.41
C TYR A 19 -0.43 -14.14 8.12
N GLY A 20 -0.38 -12.94 7.54
CA GLY A 20 -0.87 -11.73 8.19
C GLY A 20 -2.28 -11.33 7.76
N GLY A 21 -3.09 -10.81 8.69
CA GLY A 21 -4.48 -10.44 8.44
C GLY A 21 -4.63 -9.32 7.40
N PHE A 22 -3.75 -8.31 7.44
CA PHE A 22 -3.74 -7.22 6.46
C PHE A 22 -3.27 -7.68 5.08
N GLU A 23 -2.30 -8.59 5.02
CA GLU A 23 -1.85 -9.23 3.77
C GLU A 23 -3.00 -10.01 3.12
N THR A 24 -3.75 -10.79 3.91
CA THR A 24 -4.91 -11.56 3.42
C THR A 24 -6.01 -10.63 2.89
N LEU A 25 -6.36 -9.56 3.62
CA LEU A 25 -7.30 -8.55 3.16
C LEU A 25 -6.82 -7.91 1.85
N THR A 26 -5.55 -7.51 1.80
CA THR A 26 -4.94 -6.90 0.61
C THR A 26 -4.97 -7.85 -0.59
N ASN A 27 -4.75 -9.16 -0.38
CA ASN A 27 -4.84 -10.16 -1.42
C ASN A 27 -6.24 -10.20 -2.05
N TYR A 28 -7.30 -10.19 -1.24
CA TYR A 28 -8.68 -10.20 -1.74
C TYR A 28 -9.06 -8.88 -2.40
N LEU A 29 -8.67 -7.74 -1.85
CA LEU A 29 -8.90 -6.43 -2.48
C LEU A 29 -8.29 -6.38 -3.87
N VAL A 30 -7.04 -6.82 -4.01
CA VAL A 30 -6.37 -6.87 -5.31
C VAL A 30 -7.05 -7.86 -6.27
N GLU A 31 -7.42 -9.04 -5.78
CA GLU A 31 -8.06 -10.08 -6.58
C GLU A 31 -9.38 -9.63 -7.21
N PHE A 32 -10.22 -8.91 -6.45
CA PHE A 32 -11.55 -8.52 -6.93
C PHE A 32 -11.60 -7.13 -7.55
N LEU A 33 -10.68 -6.21 -7.21
CA LEU A 33 -10.79 -4.79 -7.60
C LEU A 33 -9.72 -4.32 -8.60
N SER A 34 -8.68 -5.12 -8.89
CA SER A 34 -7.63 -4.71 -9.85
C SER A 34 -8.14 -4.52 -11.29
N ASN A 35 -9.28 -5.12 -11.63
CA ASN A 35 -9.92 -4.92 -12.92
C ASN A 35 -10.60 -3.55 -13.04
N ASP A 36 -11.00 -2.94 -11.93
CA ASP A 36 -11.69 -1.64 -11.90
C ASP A 36 -10.76 -0.49 -11.49
N PHE A 37 -9.73 -0.77 -10.69
CA PHE A 37 -8.81 0.22 -10.11
C PHE A 37 -7.35 -0.06 -10.47
N ASP A 38 -6.53 0.99 -10.59
CA ASP A 38 -5.07 0.85 -10.70
C ASP A 38 -4.48 0.78 -9.28
N ILE A 39 -4.32 -0.45 -8.77
CA ILE A 39 -3.94 -0.70 -7.39
C ILE A 39 -2.41 -0.80 -7.27
N THR A 40 -1.85 -0.05 -6.34
CA THR A 40 -0.45 -0.15 -5.92
C THR A 40 -0.38 -0.58 -4.46
N VAL A 41 0.29 -1.71 -4.21
CA VAL A 41 0.52 -2.22 -2.86
C VAL A 41 1.94 -1.88 -2.41
N TYR A 42 2.06 -1.22 -1.27
CA TYR A 42 3.35 -0.90 -0.67
C TYR A 42 3.82 -2.07 0.19
N CYS A 43 4.94 -2.65 -0.21
CA CYS A 43 5.55 -3.81 0.41
C CYS A 43 6.77 -3.40 1.25
N SER A 44 6.90 -4.03 2.41
CA SER A 44 8.04 -3.86 3.31
C SER A 44 9.33 -4.46 2.73
N LYS A 45 10.41 -4.46 3.53
CA LYS A 45 11.71 -5.02 3.16
C LYS A 45 11.64 -6.51 2.81
N THR A 46 11.41 -6.80 1.53
CA THR A 46 11.47 -8.15 0.94
C THR A 46 12.80 -8.38 0.22
N GLN A 47 13.35 -9.59 0.32
CA GLN A 47 14.56 -9.99 -0.40
C GLN A 47 14.34 -9.88 -1.92
N LYS A 48 15.32 -9.35 -2.67
CA LYS A 48 15.17 -9.08 -4.12
C LYS A 48 14.68 -10.30 -4.92
N LYS A 49 15.18 -11.49 -4.60
CA LYS A 49 14.79 -12.76 -5.23
C LYS A 49 13.31 -13.13 -5.09
N ASN A 50 12.62 -12.56 -4.09
CA ASN A 50 11.22 -12.82 -3.80
C ASN A 50 10.32 -11.63 -4.17
N ARG A 51 10.84 -10.62 -4.89
CA ARG A 51 10.06 -9.44 -5.29
C ARG A 51 9.35 -9.74 -6.60
N LEU A 52 8.05 -9.54 -6.62
CA LEU A 52 7.23 -9.60 -7.83
C LEU A 52 6.95 -8.17 -8.29
N ALA A 53 7.01 -7.89 -9.59
CA ALA A 53 6.64 -6.56 -10.08
C ALA A 53 5.14 -6.31 -9.97
N ASN A 54 4.34 -7.33 -10.28
CA ASN A 54 2.89 -7.31 -10.22
C ASN A 54 2.37 -8.60 -9.59
N TYR A 55 1.20 -8.53 -8.96
CA TYR A 55 0.50 -9.68 -8.43
C TYR A 55 -1.00 -9.46 -8.54
N LYS A 56 -1.71 -10.42 -9.16
CA LYS A 56 -3.17 -10.37 -9.39
C LYS A 56 -3.66 -9.01 -9.94
N GLY A 57 -2.92 -8.44 -10.89
CA GLY A 57 -3.25 -7.15 -11.51
C GLY A 57 -2.84 -5.89 -10.73
N ALA A 58 -2.39 -6.00 -9.48
CA ALA A 58 -1.82 -4.86 -8.74
C ALA A 58 -0.29 -4.75 -8.92
N LYS A 59 0.20 -3.51 -8.87
CA LYS A 59 1.63 -3.18 -8.84
C LYS A 59 2.16 -3.32 -7.42
N LEU A 60 3.32 -3.96 -7.25
CA LEU A 60 3.95 -4.08 -5.95
C LEU A 60 5.16 -3.14 -5.86
N LYS A 61 5.18 -2.29 -4.83
CA LYS A 61 6.25 -1.32 -4.63
C LYS A 61 6.98 -1.58 -3.31
N TYR A 62 8.26 -1.94 -3.42
CA TYR A 62 9.06 -2.32 -2.25
C TYR A 62 9.93 -1.18 -1.74
N TYR A 63 9.91 -0.97 -0.42
CA TYR A 63 10.83 -0.06 0.25
C TYR A 63 11.85 -0.82 1.11
N PRO A 64 13.09 -0.31 1.28
CA PRO A 64 14.15 -1.01 2.00
C PRO A 64 14.02 -0.94 3.54
N LEU A 65 12.82 -0.68 4.07
CA LEU A 65 12.53 -0.51 5.49
C LEU A 65 11.61 -1.62 6.00
N LYS A 66 11.80 -2.03 7.26
CA LYS A 66 10.92 -3.02 7.89
C LYS A 66 9.63 -2.32 8.33
N ALA A 67 8.48 -2.95 8.08
CA ALA A 67 7.18 -2.48 8.56
C ALA A 67 6.92 -2.80 10.06
N ASN A 68 7.93 -3.27 10.80
CA ASN A 68 7.82 -3.67 12.19
C ASN A 68 8.84 -2.92 13.08
N GLY A 69 8.47 -2.68 14.34
CA GLY A 69 9.29 -1.98 15.33
C GLY A 69 9.43 -0.47 15.04
N TRP A 70 10.44 0.19 15.60
CA TRP A 70 10.65 1.65 15.41
C TRP A 70 10.79 2.07 13.93
N GLN A 71 11.23 1.17 13.06
CA GLN A 71 11.35 1.42 11.62
C GLN A 71 9.99 1.50 10.90
N SER A 72 8.91 0.97 11.49
CA SER A 72 7.57 1.02 10.90
C SER A 72 7.11 2.47 10.73
N MET A 73 7.39 3.33 11.70
CA MET A 73 7.01 4.74 11.68
C MET A 73 7.64 5.50 10.50
N LEU A 74 8.92 5.26 10.22
CA LEU A 74 9.61 5.86 9.06
C LEU A 74 9.12 5.27 7.73
N TYR A 75 8.88 3.95 7.70
CA TYR A 75 8.31 3.29 6.53
C TYR A 75 6.93 3.86 6.20
N ASP A 76 6.05 3.98 7.21
CA ASP A 76 4.70 4.51 7.05
C ASP A 76 4.76 5.95 6.55
N PHE A 77 5.59 6.82 7.14
CA PHE A 77 5.70 8.21 6.70
C PHE A 77 6.12 8.33 5.22
N ILE A 78 7.15 7.59 4.80
CA ILE A 78 7.66 7.63 3.42
C ILE A 78 6.64 7.06 2.43
N THR A 79 6.02 5.92 2.77
CA THR A 79 5.05 5.27 1.88
C THR A 79 3.75 6.05 1.76
N ILE A 80 3.27 6.66 2.86
CA ILE A 80 2.13 7.57 2.86
C ILE A 80 2.43 8.78 1.97
N PHE A 81 3.59 9.42 2.11
CA PHE A 81 3.95 10.58 1.29
C PHE A 81 4.00 10.24 -0.21
N ASP A 82 4.65 9.13 -0.57
CA ASP A 82 4.72 8.68 -1.97
C ASP A 82 3.34 8.29 -2.52
N ALA A 83 2.47 7.70 -1.69
CA ALA A 83 1.09 7.39 -2.05
C ALA A 83 0.22 8.63 -2.24
N TYR A 84 0.36 9.65 -1.39
CA TYR A 84 -0.35 10.93 -1.53
C TYR A 84 -0.11 11.59 -2.89
N ILE A 85 1.11 11.47 -3.42
CA ILE A 85 1.49 12.06 -4.71
C ILE A 85 0.98 11.22 -5.88
N LYS A 86 0.95 9.89 -5.74
CA LYS A 86 0.76 8.95 -6.88
C LYS A 86 -0.63 8.33 -6.97
N SER A 87 -1.46 8.48 -5.95
CA SER A 87 -2.75 7.81 -5.86
C SER A 87 -3.88 8.78 -5.49
N ASP A 88 -5.09 8.44 -5.93
CA ASP A 88 -6.29 9.23 -5.69
C ASP A 88 -6.93 8.86 -4.34
N ASN A 89 -6.91 7.56 -4.01
CA ASN A 89 -7.44 7.03 -2.77
C ASN A 89 -6.37 6.20 -2.06
N LEU A 90 -6.35 6.28 -0.73
CA LEU A 90 -5.40 5.56 0.10
C LEU A 90 -6.17 4.62 1.02
N ILE A 91 -5.82 3.33 1.01
CA ILE A 91 -6.29 2.33 1.96
C ILE A 91 -5.15 2.09 2.94
N ILE A 92 -5.35 2.47 4.19
CA ILE A 92 -4.29 2.49 5.20
C ILE A 92 -4.62 1.46 6.27
N LEU A 93 -3.76 0.45 6.40
CA LEU A 93 -3.95 -0.68 7.30
C LEU A 93 -3.04 -0.53 8.54
N GLY A 94 -3.62 -0.68 9.73
CA GLY A 94 -2.88 -0.64 11.00
C GLY A 94 -2.57 0.77 11.52
N PHE A 95 -1.54 0.88 12.36
CA PHE A 95 -1.20 2.11 13.11
C PHE A 95 -0.73 3.27 12.21
N SER A 96 -0.34 2.96 10.98
CA SER A 96 0.08 3.91 9.95
C SER A 96 -0.96 5.01 9.67
N GLY A 97 -2.25 4.75 9.93
CA GLY A 97 -3.34 5.72 9.80
C GLY A 97 -3.12 7.00 10.64
N ALA A 98 -2.50 6.89 11.81
CA ALA A 98 -2.25 8.03 12.69
C ALA A 98 -1.39 9.12 12.02
N PHE A 99 -0.49 8.74 11.12
CA PHE A 99 0.33 9.67 10.36
C PHE A 99 -0.40 10.24 9.14
N ALA A 100 -1.33 9.49 8.56
CA ALA A 100 -2.00 9.92 7.34
C ALA A 100 -3.10 10.96 7.60
N PHE A 101 -3.86 10.82 8.70
CA PHE A 101 -4.97 11.71 9.03
C PHE A 101 -4.63 13.21 9.06
N PRO A 102 -3.55 13.70 9.68
CA PRO A 102 -3.26 15.14 9.68
C PRO A 102 -2.99 15.70 8.27
N PHE A 103 -2.46 14.89 7.35
CA PHE A 103 -2.16 15.32 5.98
C PHE A 103 -3.37 15.23 5.04
N ASN A 104 -4.41 14.48 5.40
CA ASN A 104 -5.58 14.30 4.52
C ASN A 104 -6.30 15.62 4.22
N LYS A 105 -6.31 16.53 5.21
CA LYS A 105 -6.95 17.84 5.13
C LYS A 105 -6.18 18.78 4.21
N LEU A 106 -4.87 18.58 4.10
CA LEU A 106 -3.98 19.36 3.23
C LEU A 106 -4.02 18.88 1.77
N PHE A 107 -4.08 17.55 1.56
CA PHE A 107 -4.02 16.97 0.21
C PHE A 107 -5.38 16.58 -0.40
N ARG A 108 -6.50 16.76 0.34
CA ARG A 108 -7.89 16.46 -0.12
C ARG A 108 -8.03 15.07 -0.74
N LYS A 109 -7.41 14.05 -0.13
CA LYS A 109 -7.52 12.65 -0.57
C LYS A 109 -8.58 11.91 0.22
N ASN A 110 -9.23 10.94 -0.41
CA ASN A 110 -10.11 10.00 0.29
C ASN A 110 -9.25 8.90 0.93
N ILE A 111 -9.38 8.76 2.25
CA ILE A 111 -8.72 7.74 3.08
C ILE A 111 -9.79 6.88 3.73
#